data_AF-A0A538ICP0-F1
#
_entry.id   AF-A0A538ICP0-F1
#
_cell.length_a   1.000
_cell.length_b   1.000
_cell.length_c   1.000
_cell.angle_alpha   90.00
_cell.angle_beta   90.00
_cell.angle_gamma   90.00
#
_symmetry.space_group_name_H-M   'P 1'
#
loop_
_entity.id
_entity.type
_entity.pdbx_description
1 polymer ?
#
loop_
_entity_poly.entity_id
_entity_poly.type
_entity_poly.pdbx_seq_one_letter_code
_entity_poly.pdbx_strand_id
1 'polypeptide(L)'
;MSESAVKAAVAVAAEHGLRSDDPVVLRDAWHVLVHLRPLPLVARVSSGRRYPEGPSEDDVIREMAVASHAARAGAAVVPPSDLLDPGPYRHGGHVVAFWQYAGPPREVEPVAAGEALRAIHEALADYEDELPSLHTDDLMAITGRLEPSADVEFLRELGLRQPAGRAQAIHGDAHLANCLPGPLWHDFETACRGPREFDLAALT
;
A
#
# COMPACT_ATOMS: atom_id res chain seq x y z
N MET A 1 1.19 -19.68 -8.14
CA MET A 1 1.40 -18.23 -8.27
C MET A 1 2.45 -17.78 -7.27
N SER A 2 2.29 -18.09 -5.98
CA SER A 2 3.31 -17.91 -4.95
C SER A 2 4.72 -18.39 -5.34
N GLU A 3 4.87 -19.56 -5.98
CA GLU A 3 6.20 -20.08 -6.32
C GLU A 3 7.00 -19.20 -7.31
N SER A 4 6.36 -18.63 -8.34
CA SER A 4 7.04 -17.73 -9.28
C SER A 4 7.36 -16.37 -8.64
N ALA A 5 6.47 -15.88 -7.77
CA ALA A 5 6.68 -14.66 -7.00
C ALA A 5 7.84 -14.80 -6.00
N VAL A 6 7.92 -15.94 -5.29
CA VAL A 6 9.06 -16.26 -4.39
C VAL A 6 10.36 -16.32 -5.19
N LYS A 7 10.37 -16.98 -6.34
CA LYS A 7 11.56 -17.02 -7.23
C LYS A 7 12.00 -15.62 -7.66
N ALA A 8 11.05 -14.76 -8.04
CA ALA A 8 11.35 -13.38 -8.43
C ALA A 8 11.93 -12.57 -7.26
N ALA A 9 11.31 -12.63 -6.08
CA ALA A 9 11.80 -11.93 -4.89
C ALA A 9 13.21 -12.37 -4.50
N VAL A 10 13.48 -13.69 -4.47
CA VAL A 10 14.79 -14.25 -4.13
C VAL A 10 15.85 -13.88 -5.19
N ALA A 11 15.49 -13.92 -6.47
CA ALA A 11 16.42 -13.57 -7.55
C ALA A 11 16.84 -12.10 -7.49
N VAL A 12 15.89 -11.18 -7.33
CA VAL A 12 16.19 -9.74 -7.23
C VAL A 12 17.01 -9.44 -5.98
N ALA A 13 16.71 -10.07 -4.84
CA ALA A 13 17.53 -9.93 -3.64
C ALA A 13 18.97 -10.44 -3.86
N ALA A 14 19.13 -11.58 -4.52
CA ALA A 14 20.44 -12.17 -4.82
C ALA A 14 21.28 -11.29 -5.77
N GLU A 15 20.65 -10.63 -6.75
CA GLU A 15 21.30 -9.64 -7.63
C GLU A 15 21.88 -8.45 -6.84
N HIS A 16 21.29 -8.13 -5.68
CA HIS A 16 21.76 -7.10 -4.74
C HIS A 16 22.69 -7.66 -3.64
N GLY A 17 23.17 -8.89 -3.79
CA GLY A 17 24.08 -9.52 -2.84
C GLY A 17 23.42 -10.01 -1.54
N LEU A 18 22.09 -10.01 -1.48
CA LEU A 18 21.31 -10.46 -0.33
C LEU A 18 20.85 -11.91 -0.51
N ARG A 19 21.15 -12.75 0.46
CA ARG A 19 20.81 -14.17 0.42
C ARG A 19 19.66 -14.48 1.38
N SER A 20 18.56 -14.99 0.82
CA SER A 20 17.44 -15.58 1.58
C SER A 20 17.57 -17.10 1.56
N ASP A 21 17.65 -17.72 2.74
CA ASP A 21 17.78 -19.18 2.86
C ASP A 21 16.44 -19.89 3.06
N ASP A 22 15.44 -19.21 3.61
CA ASP A 22 14.15 -19.80 3.98
C ASP A 22 12.98 -18.83 3.73
N PRO A 23 12.74 -18.44 2.46
CA PRO A 23 11.70 -17.47 2.12
C PRO A 23 10.31 -18.01 2.47
N VAL A 24 9.48 -17.18 3.09
CA VAL A 24 8.11 -17.55 3.53
C VAL A 24 7.09 -16.63 2.91
N VAL A 25 6.05 -17.22 2.31
CA VAL A 25 4.88 -16.47 1.86
C VAL A 25 4.05 -16.07 3.08
N LEU A 26 3.94 -14.77 3.33
CA LEU A 26 3.12 -14.20 4.40
C LEU A 26 1.66 -14.02 3.95
N ARG A 27 1.46 -13.66 2.68
CA ARG A 27 0.14 -13.46 2.07
C ARG A 27 0.21 -13.81 0.57
N ASP A 28 -0.80 -14.52 0.07
CA ASP A 28 -0.99 -14.82 -1.35
C ASP A 28 -2.36 -14.26 -1.76
N ALA A 29 -2.39 -13.00 -2.22
CA ALA A 29 -3.60 -12.27 -2.58
C ALA A 29 -3.36 -11.41 -3.84
N TRP A 30 -3.87 -10.17 -3.88
CA TRP A 30 -3.62 -9.22 -4.97
C TRP A 30 -2.11 -8.97 -5.20
N HIS A 31 -1.37 -8.89 -4.10
CA HIS A 31 0.08 -9.02 -4.07
C HIS A 31 0.48 -10.27 -3.29
N VAL A 32 1.60 -10.89 -3.68
CA VAL A 32 2.25 -11.93 -2.89
C VAL A 32 3.29 -11.26 -2.00
N LEU A 33 3.14 -11.39 -0.68
CA LEU A 33 4.11 -10.89 0.29
C LEU A 33 5.04 -12.03 0.69
N VAL A 34 6.35 -11.86 0.48
CA VAL A 34 7.37 -12.88 0.75
C VAL A 34 8.38 -12.35 1.76
N HIS A 35 8.43 -12.92 2.95
CA HIS A 35 9.49 -12.67 3.92
C HIS A 35 10.76 -13.41 3.51
N LEU A 36 11.84 -12.68 3.25
CA LEU A 36 13.13 -13.20 2.81
C LEU A 36 14.04 -13.63 3.97
N ARG A 37 13.60 -14.58 4.79
CA ARG A 37 14.38 -15.00 5.97
C ARG A 37 15.79 -15.51 5.62
N PRO A 38 16.78 -15.25 6.49
CA PRO A 38 16.68 -14.56 7.79
C PRO A 38 16.73 -13.03 7.69
N LEU A 39 16.74 -12.46 6.48
CA LEU A 39 16.77 -11.01 6.30
C LEU A 39 15.47 -10.40 6.83
N PRO A 40 15.52 -9.22 7.49
CA PRO A 40 14.33 -8.52 7.97
C PRO A 40 13.63 -7.78 6.81
N LEU A 41 13.35 -8.51 5.72
CA LEU A 41 12.81 -7.98 4.47
C LEU A 41 11.54 -8.69 4.05
N VAL A 42 10.56 -7.91 3.60
CA VAL A 42 9.39 -8.42 2.88
C VAL A 42 9.45 -7.90 1.45
N ALA A 43 9.42 -8.83 0.50
CA ALA A 43 9.18 -8.50 -0.89
C ALA A 43 7.67 -8.44 -1.14
N ARG A 44 7.16 -7.30 -1.60
CA ARG A 44 5.83 -7.16 -2.19
C ARG A 44 5.96 -7.45 -3.68
N VAL A 45 5.33 -8.53 -4.13
CA VAL A 45 5.43 -9.00 -5.51
C VAL A 45 4.06 -8.91 -6.15
N SER A 46 3.93 -8.15 -7.23
CA SER A 46 2.64 -8.05 -7.93
C SER A 46 2.20 -9.43 -8.41
N SER A 47 0.91 -9.75 -8.22
CA SER A 47 0.36 -10.98 -8.78
C SER A 47 0.55 -10.95 -10.30
N GLY A 48 0.97 -12.08 -10.88
CA GLY A 48 1.46 -12.18 -12.26
C GLY A 48 0.44 -11.94 -13.38
N ARG A 49 -0.57 -11.08 -13.16
CA ARG A 49 -1.38 -10.53 -14.24
C ARG A 49 -0.45 -9.83 -15.21
N ARG A 50 -0.59 -10.13 -16.50
CA ARG A 50 0.25 -9.51 -17.53
C ARG A 50 -0.05 -8.02 -17.54
N TYR A 51 0.99 -7.21 -17.60
CA TYR A 51 0.87 -5.83 -18.07
C TYR A 51 -0.02 -5.80 -19.33
N PRO A 52 -1.06 -4.94 -19.39
CA PRO A 52 -1.33 -3.76 -18.56
C PRO A 52 -2.28 -3.97 -17.36
N GLU A 53 -2.54 -5.20 -16.90
CA GLU A 53 -3.57 -5.49 -15.88
C GLU A 53 -3.05 -5.60 -14.43
N GLY A 54 -1.72 -5.52 -14.22
CA GLY A 54 -1.09 -5.48 -12.88
C GLY A 54 -0.82 -4.04 -12.41
N PRO A 55 -0.52 -3.82 -11.11
CA PRO A 55 -0.17 -2.49 -10.60
C PRO A 55 0.97 -1.90 -11.42
N SER A 56 0.84 -0.63 -11.80
CA SER A 56 1.87 0.05 -12.57
C SER A 56 3.11 0.25 -11.69
N GLU A 57 4.29 0.36 -12.29
CA GLU A 57 5.49 0.74 -11.53
C GLU A 57 5.30 2.10 -10.87
N ASP A 58 4.55 3.01 -11.52
CA ASP A 58 4.22 4.33 -10.99
C ASP A 58 3.40 4.24 -9.69
N ASP A 59 2.51 3.24 -9.57
CA ASP A 59 1.76 3.00 -8.32
C ASP A 59 2.69 2.56 -7.19
N VAL A 60 3.64 1.68 -7.48
CA VAL A 60 4.64 1.21 -6.49
C VAL A 60 5.58 2.34 -6.08
N ILE A 61 6.03 3.16 -7.04
CA ILE A 61 6.87 4.35 -6.77
C ILE A 61 6.12 5.33 -5.88
N ARG A 62 4.84 5.59 -6.17
CA ARG A 62 4.00 6.48 -5.38
C ARG A 62 3.77 5.95 -3.96
N GLU A 63 3.44 4.67 -3.81
CA GLU A 63 3.30 4.01 -2.49
C GLU A 63 4.58 4.17 -1.66
N MET A 64 5.75 3.87 -2.25
CA MET A 64 7.04 4.02 -1.58
C MET A 64 7.35 5.48 -1.20
N ALA A 65 7.05 6.44 -2.08
CA ALA A 65 7.30 7.85 -1.84
C ALA A 65 6.49 8.36 -0.64
N VAL A 66 5.19 8.04 -0.58
CA VAL A 66 4.31 8.41 0.54
C VAL A 66 4.78 7.78 1.85
N ALA A 67 5.03 6.47 1.85
CA ALA A 67 5.51 5.76 3.04
C ALA A 67 6.87 6.29 3.52
N SER A 68 7.79 6.56 2.59
CA SER A 68 9.10 7.13 2.91
C SER A 68 9.00 8.54 3.48
N HIS A 69 8.10 9.37 2.97
CA HIS A 69 7.85 10.70 3.51
C HIS A 69 7.35 10.66 4.94
N ALA A 70 6.32 9.85 5.21
CA ALA A 70 5.79 9.66 6.55
C ALA A 70 6.85 9.11 7.52
N ALA A 71 7.63 8.11 7.08
CA ALA A 71 8.71 7.53 7.89
C ALA A 71 9.81 8.57 8.24
N ARG A 72 10.23 9.40 7.27
CA ARG A 72 11.23 10.46 7.49
C ARG A 72 10.75 11.52 8.49
N ALA A 73 9.44 11.77 8.54
CA ALA A 73 8.83 12.65 9.53
C ALA A 73 8.62 11.99 10.91
N GLY A 74 8.97 10.71 11.06
CA GLY A 74 8.87 9.97 12.33
C GLY A 74 7.50 9.35 12.60
N ALA A 75 6.61 9.29 11.61
CA ALA A 75 5.32 8.63 11.76
C ALA A 75 5.48 7.10 11.83
N ALA A 76 4.53 6.44 12.50
CA ALA A 76 4.52 5.00 12.70
C ALA A 76 4.03 4.27 11.44
N VAL A 77 4.92 4.13 10.45
CA VAL A 77 4.67 3.41 9.19
C VAL A 77 5.75 2.36 8.95
N VAL A 78 5.44 1.33 8.16
CA VAL A 78 6.45 0.39 7.65
C VAL A 78 7.18 1.06 6.47
N PRO A 79 8.47 1.39 6.59
CA PRO A 79 9.20 2.04 5.52
C PRO A 79 9.65 1.03 4.45
N PRO A 80 9.94 1.51 3.22
CA PRO A 80 10.73 0.73 2.27
C PRO A 80 12.07 0.30 2.88
N SER A 81 12.64 -0.78 2.35
CA SER A 81 13.92 -1.33 2.82
C SER A 81 15.07 -0.33 2.70
N ASP A 82 15.98 -0.36 3.68
CA ASP A 82 17.27 0.33 3.70
C ASP A 82 18.47 -0.62 3.49
N LEU A 83 18.23 -1.94 3.37
CA LEU A 83 19.26 -2.96 3.13
C LEU A 83 19.67 -3.10 1.67
N LEU A 84 18.86 -2.54 0.77
CA LEU A 84 19.07 -2.46 -0.67
C LEU A 84 18.22 -1.28 -1.19
N ASP A 85 18.45 -0.90 -2.44
CA ASP A 85 17.50 -0.05 -3.15
C ASP A 85 16.13 -0.78 -3.20
N PRO A 86 15.02 -0.17 -2.73
CA PRO A 86 13.79 -0.92 -2.50
C PRO A 86 13.02 -1.29 -3.77
N GLY A 87 13.40 -0.74 -4.93
CA GLY A 87 12.73 -0.98 -6.23
C GLY A 87 11.85 0.20 -6.67
N PRO A 88 10.91 -0.02 -7.62
CA PRO A 88 10.47 -1.31 -8.15
C PRO A 88 11.47 -1.99 -9.09
N TYR A 89 11.48 -3.33 -9.09
CA TYR A 89 12.24 -4.17 -10.02
C TYR A 89 11.32 -5.04 -10.88
N ARG A 90 11.73 -5.33 -12.12
CA ARG A 90 11.05 -6.31 -12.97
C ARG A 90 11.81 -7.64 -12.98
N HIS A 91 11.14 -8.71 -12.59
CA HIS A 91 11.72 -10.05 -12.68
C HIS A 91 10.64 -11.10 -12.94
N GLY A 92 10.84 -11.97 -13.95
CA GLY A 92 9.92 -13.08 -14.22
C GLY A 92 8.47 -12.66 -14.54
N GLY A 93 8.25 -11.45 -15.05
CA GLY A 93 6.91 -10.90 -15.30
C GLY A 93 6.24 -10.28 -14.07
N HIS A 94 6.94 -10.19 -12.95
CA HIS A 94 6.49 -9.54 -11.72
C HIS A 94 7.15 -8.17 -11.54
N VAL A 95 6.46 -7.29 -10.82
CA VAL A 95 7.04 -6.09 -10.20
C VAL A 95 7.35 -6.45 -8.75
N VAL A 96 8.57 -6.17 -8.29
CA VAL A 96 9.08 -6.53 -6.97
C VAL A 96 9.53 -5.27 -6.24
N ALA A 97 9.07 -5.11 -5.01
CA ALA A 97 9.38 -4.01 -4.11
C ALA A 97 9.78 -4.54 -2.73
N PHE A 98 10.75 -3.93 -2.06
CA PHE A 98 11.25 -4.39 -0.76
C PHE A 98 10.93 -3.43 0.37
N TRP A 99 10.40 -4.00 1.45
CA TRP A 99 9.94 -3.32 2.64
C TRP A 99 10.60 -3.91 3.88
N GLN A 100 10.71 -3.13 4.95
CA GLN A 100 11.18 -3.66 6.22
C GLN A 100 10.17 -4.65 6.81
N TYR A 101 10.66 -5.76 7.36
CA TYR A 101 9.81 -6.72 8.06
C TYR A 101 9.49 -6.22 9.48
N ALA A 102 8.22 -5.88 9.73
CA ALA A 102 7.72 -5.38 11.01
C ALA A 102 7.24 -6.48 11.98
N GLY A 103 7.55 -7.75 11.71
CA GLY A 103 7.14 -8.88 12.54
C GLY A 103 5.78 -9.49 12.15
N PRO A 104 5.32 -10.51 12.88
CA PRO A 104 4.05 -11.18 12.60
C PRO A 104 2.86 -10.30 13.04
N PRO A 105 1.70 -10.41 12.38
CA PRO A 105 0.48 -9.71 12.79
C PRO A 105 0.05 -10.17 14.18
N ARG A 106 -0.45 -9.22 14.99
CA ARG A 106 -1.10 -9.47 16.28
C ARG A 106 -2.24 -8.48 16.46
N GLU A 107 -3.00 -8.64 17.54
CA GLU A 107 -4.06 -7.71 17.90
C GLU A 107 -3.52 -6.28 18.05
N VAL A 108 -4.22 -5.34 17.45
CA VAL A 108 -3.91 -3.91 17.49
C VAL A 108 -4.91 -3.25 18.41
N GLU A 109 -4.40 -2.39 19.30
CA GLU A 109 -5.25 -1.59 20.17
C GLU A 109 -5.82 -0.41 19.36
N PRO A 110 -7.16 -0.29 19.21
CA PRO A 110 -7.76 0.69 18.31
C PRO A 110 -7.43 2.15 18.64
N VAL A 111 -7.32 2.53 19.92
CA VAL A 111 -6.98 3.91 20.30
C VAL A 111 -5.57 4.25 19.84
N ALA A 112 -4.60 3.36 20.08
CA ALA A 112 -3.22 3.51 19.63
C ALA A 112 -3.13 3.57 18.10
N ALA A 113 -3.91 2.76 17.37
CA ALA A 113 -3.98 2.84 15.91
C ALA A 113 -4.49 4.21 15.42
N GLY A 114 -5.54 4.74 16.04
CA GLY A 114 -6.07 6.07 15.73
C GLY A 114 -5.09 7.20 16.05
N GLU A 115 -4.36 7.11 17.18
CA GLU A 115 -3.32 8.06 17.54
C GLU A 115 -2.15 8.05 16.53
N ALA A 116 -1.72 6.86 16.11
CA ALA A 116 -0.70 6.69 15.08
C ALA A 116 -1.16 7.22 13.71
N LEU A 117 -2.42 6.98 13.34
CA LEU A 117 -3.00 7.49 12.10
C LEU A 117 -3.06 9.02 12.08
N ARG A 118 -3.40 9.65 13.20
CA ARG A 118 -3.33 11.10 13.34
C ARG A 118 -1.89 11.61 13.11
N ALA A 119 -0.89 10.95 13.68
CA ALA A 119 0.51 11.33 13.46
C ALA A 119 0.93 11.17 11.98
N ILE A 120 0.40 10.16 11.27
CA ILE A 120 0.58 10.02 9.82
C ILE A 120 -0.06 11.19 9.07
N HIS A 121 -1.27 11.60 9.41
CA HIS A 121 -1.91 12.77 8.79
C HIS A 121 -1.14 14.08 9.04
N GLU A 122 -0.49 14.21 10.20
CA GLU A 122 0.39 15.35 10.49
C GLU A 122 1.66 15.30 9.65
N ALA A 123 2.28 14.11 9.52
CA ALA A 123 3.46 13.87 8.70
C ALA A 123 3.23 14.03 7.19
N LEU A 124 2.01 13.78 6.71
CA LEU A 124 1.63 13.91 5.30
C LEU A 124 1.06 15.30 4.95
N ALA A 125 0.97 16.21 5.91
CA ALA A 125 0.35 17.52 5.71
C ALA A 125 1.11 18.42 4.71
N ASP A 126 2.42 18.18 4.54
CA ASP A 126 3.34 18.87 3.63
C ASP A 126 3.75 18.01 2.42
N TYR A 127 3.08 16.88 2.18
CA TYR A 127 3.32 16.07 0.98
C TYR A 127 2.75 16.75 -0.27
N GLU A 128 3.64 17.25 -1.13
CA GLU A 128 3.28 18.08 -2.30
C GLU A 128 3.21 17.30 -3.61
N ASP A 129 3.80 16.11 -3.69
CA ASP A 129 3.80 15.31 -4.92
C ASP A 129 2.36 14.97 -5.35
N GLU A 130 2.23 14.65 -6.65
CA GLU A 130 0.95 14.31 -7.25
C GLU A 130 0.41 13.00 -6.67
N LEU A 131 -0.86 13.01 -6.26
CA LEU A 131 -1.59 11.85 -5.80
C LEU A 131 -2.96 11.81 -6.47
N PRO A 132 -3.53 10.62 -6.69
CA PRO A 132 -4.91 10.48 -7.14
C PRO A 132 -5.90 11.22 -6.25
N SER A 133 -7.04 11.59 -6.83
CA SER A 133 -8.22 11.98 -6.04
C SER A 133 -8.84 10.75 -5.36
N LEU A 134 -9.74 10.96 -4.39
CA LEU A 134 -10.46 9.90 -3.68
C LEU A 134 -11.26 8.99 -4.61
N HIS A 135 -10.64 7.90 -5.13
CA HIS A 135 -11.19 6.78 -5.91
C HIS A 135 -12.33 7.07 -6.91
N THR A 136 -12.48 8.33 -7.33
CA THR A 136 -13.65 8.79 -8.09
C THR A 136 -13.54 8.31 -9.52
N ASP A 137 -12.33 8.33 -10.06
CA ASP A 137 -12.02 7.83 -11.40
C ASP A 137 -12.24 6.32 -11.49
N ASP A 138 -11.83 5.56 -10.46
CA ASP A 138 -12.06 4.11 -10.38
C ASP A 138 -13.56 3.78 -10.37
N LEU A 139 -14.33 4.50 -9.54
CA LEU A 139 -15.78 4.33 -9.48
C LEU A 139 -16.44 4.65 -10.83
N MET A 140 -16.03 5.72 -11.50
CA MET A 140 -16.55 6.10 -12.82
C MET A 140 -16.19 5.05 -13.88
N ALA A 141 -14.96 4.53 -13.87
CA ALA A 141 -14.51 3.49 -14.77
C ALA A 141 -15.26 2.16 -14.57
N ILE A 142 -15.47 1.74 -13.31
CA ILE A 142 -16.20 0.51 -12.96
C ILE A 142 -17.67 0.66 -13.35
N THR A 143 -18.34 1.71 -12.88
CA THR A 143 -19.77 1.92 -13.16
C THR A 143 -20.05 2.12 -14.64
N GLY A 144 -19.11 2.69 -15.40
CA GLY A 144 -19.18 2.81 -16.87
C GLY A 144 -19.25 1.49 -17.63
N ARG A 145 -18.86 0.37 -17.00
CA ARG A 145 -18.88 -0.99 -17.58
C ARG A 145 -20.08 -1.82 -17.12
N LEU A 146 -20.92 -1.28 -16.25
CA LEU A 146 -22.11 -1.95 -15.73
C LEU A 146 -23.34 -1.56 -16.57
N GLU A 147 -24.31 -2.46 -16.65
CA GLU A 147 -25.62 -2.15 -17.24
C GLU A 147 -26.30 -1.02 -16.45
N PRO A 148 -26.91 -0.02 -17.11
CA PRO A 148 -27.59 1.07 -16.43
C PRO A 148 -28.68 0.57 -15.47
N SER A 149 -28.65 1.04 -14.23
CA SER A 149 -29.65 0.74 -13.21
C SER A 149 -29.74 1.88 -12.19
N ALA A 150 -30.81 1.90 -11.40
CA ALA A 150 -30.96 2.85 -10.29
C ALA A 150 -29.81 2.72 -9.27
N ASP A 151 -29.28 1.52 -9.06
CA ASP A 151 -28.14 1.30 -8.16
C ASP A 151 -26.84 1.90 -8.75
N VAL A 152 -26.61 1.76 -10.06
CA VAL A 152 -25.44 2.36 -10.73
C VAL A 152 -25.53 3.90 -10.69
N GLU A 153 -26.72 4.45 -10.90
CA GLU A 153 -26.95 5.90 -10.78
C GLU A 153 -26.74 6.38 -9.34
N PHE A 154 -27.27 5.66 -8.35
CA PHE A 154 -27.09 5.98 -6.94
C PHE A 154 -25.62 5.95 -6.52
N LEU A 155 -24.86 4.92 -6.93
CA LEU A 155 -23.43 4.82 -6.66
C LEU A 155 -22.65 6.00 -7.27
N ARG A 156 -22.95 6.37 -8.52
CA ARG A 156 -22.32 7.54 -9.17
C ARG A 156 -22.67 8.83 -8.44
N GLU A 157 -23.93 9.02 -8.07
CA GLU A 157 -24.36 10.20 -7.31
C GLU A 157 -23.64 10.28 -5.96
N LEU A 158 -23.52 9.16 -5.26
CA LEU A 158 -22.84 9.11 -3.97
C LEU A 158 -21.34 9.37 -4.11
N GLY A 159 -20.65 8.72 -5.04
CA GLY A 159 -19.20 8.88 -5.19
C GLY A 159 -18.76 10.19 -5.82
N LEU A 160 -19.64 10.88 -6.55
CA LEU A 160 -19.37 12.25 -7.01
C LEU A 160 -19.52 13.29 -5.89
N ARG A 161 -20.12 12.94 -4.75
CA ARG A 161 -20.13 13.79 -3.57
C ARG A 161 -18.75 13.74 -2.92
N GLN A 162 -17.86 14.60 -3.41
CA GLN A 162 -16.56 14.81 -2.78
C GLN A 162 -16.77 15.17 -1.31
N PRO A 163 -16.12 14.48 -0.36
CA PRO A 163 -16.24 14.81 1.03
C PRO A 163 -15.71 16.23 1.25
N ALA A 164 -16.51 17.04 1.95
CA ALA A 164 -16.13 18.41 2.27
C ALA A 164 -15.00 18.41 3.31
N GLY A 165 -14.02 19.30 3.15
CA GLY A 165 -12.92 19.45 4.09
C GLY A 165 -11.63 19.93 3.43
N ARG A 166 -10.59 20.12 4.25
CA ARG A 166 -9.24 20.47 3.75
C ARG A 166 -8.55 19.21 3.24
N ALA A 167 -8.38 19.12 1.93
CA ALA A 167 -7.67 18.00 1.31
C ALA A 167 -6.16 18.04 1.62
N GLN A 168 -5.58 16.87 1.88
CA GLN A 168 -4.14 16.61 1.98
C GLN A 168 -3.86 15.16 1.59
N ALA A 169 -2.59 14.75 1.58
CA ALA A 169 -2.24 13.34 1.43
C ALA A 169 -2.74 12.54 2.64
N ILE A 170 -3.46 11.46 2.37
CA ILE A 170 -4.01 10.54 3.37
C ILE A 170 -3.68 9.09 2.99
N HIS A 171 -3.92 8.13 3.88
CA HIS A 171 -3.66 6.71 3.60
C HIS A 171 -4.62 6.15 2.54
N GLY A 172 -5.89 6.57 2.56
CA GLY A 172 -6.91 6.18 1.59
C GLY A 172 -7.56 4.82 1.83
N ASP A 173 -7.00 3.99 2.73
CA ASP A 173 -7.55 2.68 3.13
C ASP A 173 -7.13 2.34 4.58
N ALA A 174 -7.37 3.28 5.49
CA ALA A 174 -6.89 3.23 6.87
C ALA A 174 -7.73 2.32 7.79
N HIS A 175 -7.94 1.06 7.39
CA HIS A 175 -8.61 0.06 8.22
C HIS A 175 -7.62 -0.71 9.11
N LEU A 176 -8.07 -1.27 10.25
CA LEU A 176 -7.17 -1.92 11.23
C LEU A 176 -6.39 -3.13 10.68
N ALA A 177 -6.84 -3.76 9.59
CA ALA A 177 -6.06 -4.82 8.94
C ALA A 177 -4.79 -4.33 8.20
N ASN A 178 -4.63 -3.01 8.02
CA ASN A 178 -3.44 -2.35 7.49
C ASN A 178 -2.56 -1.75 8.61
N CYS A 179 -2.86 -2.08 9.87
CA CYS A 179 -2.09 -1.68 11.03
C CYS A 179 -1.47 -2.92 11.70
N LEU A 180 -0.17 -2.86 11.98
CA LEU A 180 0.59 -3.88 12.69
C LEU A 180 0.82 -3.46 14.14
N PRO A 181 1.21 -4.40 15.04
CA PRO A 181 1.51 -4.07 16.43
C PRO A 181 2.59 -3.00 16.57
N GLY A 182 2.50 -2.17 17.61
CA GLY A 182 3.36 -0.98 17.72
C GLY A 182 2.81 0.22 16.93
N PRO A 183 1.47 0.34 16.91
CA PRO A 183 0.62 0.69 15.75
C PRO A 183 1.36 1.17 14.48
N LEU A 184 1.98 0.23 13.75
CA LEU A 184 2.70 0.52 12.50
C LEU A 184 1.78 0.34 11.29
N TRP A 185 1.51 1.43 10.56
CA TRP A 185 0.68 1.40 9.36
C TRP A 185 1.46 0.99 8.10
N HIS A 186 0.83 0.25 7.21
CA HIS A 186 1.40 -0.16 5.93
C HIS A 186 0.33 -0.13 4.83
N ASP A 187 0.70 -0.50 3.60
CA ASP A 187 -0.24 -0.57 2.45
C ASP A 187 -0.74 0.81 1.97
N PHE A 188 0.18 1.70 1.64
CA PHE A 188 -0.13 3.03 1.10
C PHE A 188 -0.47 3.01 -0.40
N GLU A 189 -0.85 1.85 -0.96
CA GLU A 189 -1.12 1.70 -2.40
C GLU A 189 -2.31 2.57 -2.88
N THR A 190 -3.23 2.86 -1.95
CA THR A 190 -4.41 3.71 -2.15
C THR A 190 -4.22 5.14 -1.66
N ALA A 191 -2.99 5.56 -1.34
CA ALA A 191 -2.74 6.92 -0.88
C ALA A 191 -3.23 7.95 -1.91
N CYS A 192 -4.01 8.91 -1.43
CA CYS A 192 -4.73 9.87 -2.27
C CYS A 192 -4.83 11.25 -1.60
N ARG A 193 -5.34 12.25 -2.33
CA ARG A 193 -5.70 13.55 -1.77
C ARG A 193 -7.15 13.55 -1.29
N GLY A 194 -7.34 13.75 0.02
CA GLY A 194 -8.66 13.81 0.64
C GLY A 194 -8.65 14.45 2.04
N PRO A 195 -9.83 14.69 2.63
CA PRO A 195 -9.95 15.06 4.04
C PRO A 195 -9.57 13.88 4.95
N ARG A 196 -8.96 14.18 6.11
CA ARG A 196 -8.51 13.17 7.09
C ARG A 196 -9.65 12.30 7.61
N GLU A 197 -10.84 12.88 7.66
CA GLU A 197 -12.08 12.24 8.09
C GLU A 197 -12.45 11.04 7.21
N PHE A 198 -11.96 10.97 5.97
CA PHE A 198 -12.13 9.81 5.10
C PHE A 198 -11.44 8.57 5.68
N ASP A 199 -10.18 8.70 6.08
CA ASP A 199 -9.43 7.62 6.74
C ASP A 199 -10.10 7.21 8.06
N LEU A 200 -10.61 8.17 8.83
CA LEU A 200 -11.31 7.89 10.09
C LEU A 200 -12.61 7.10 9.89
N ALA A 201 -13.29 7.29 8.76
CA ALA A 201 -14.50 6.53 8.44
C ALA A 201 -14.19 5.04 8.16
N ALA A 202 -12.96 4.70 7.78
CA ALA A 202 -12.50 3.32 7.56
C ALA A 202 -12.01 2.61 8.84
N LEU A 203 -11.85 3.34 9.94
CA LEU A 203 -11.42 2.81 11.24
C LEU A 203 -12.55 2.17 12.08
N THR A 204 -13.79 2.16 11.58
CA THR A 204 -14.98 1.69 12.31
C THR A 204 -15.15 0.17 12.33
#